data_AF-A0AAT9S5U3-F1
#
_entry.id   AF-A0AAT9S5U3-F1
#
_cell.length_a   1.000
_cell.length_b   1.000
_cell.length_c   1.000
_cell.angle_alpha   90.00
_cell.angle_beta   90.00
_cell.angle_gamma   90.00
#
_symmetry.space_group_name_H-M   'P 1'
#
loop_
_entity.id
_entity.type
_entity.pdbx_description
1 polymer ?
#
loop_
_entity_poly.entity_id
_entity_poly.type
_entity_poly.pdbx_seq_one_letter_code
_entity_poly.pdbx_strand_id
1 'polypeptide(L)'
;MAQRGIRELREDGRALTTGARLEEGGSLLEPELARLRPLPEERSTRLDLAVLTTKGDRGRSVWLPVRVLRRVTEYAEVERAVTLARAAGRGGWPGRRWIEARDAGPLGGSLRAASGRWISVRWSDLSPDERRRLVEVDAGGTRLGPLALWLSERGTPMTLNSWEYAFTRAGERTAAAGTPVEASPHTCRHTFAIHMLTQLVRQQIASMRSGSSDLRMGAYERVMGDPLRILQRLLGHRHISSTYIYLDSLAEAQELIDEAVAEMAGRLTEGSIDDLSALEGA
;
A
#
# COMPACT_ATOMS: atom_id res chain seq x y z
N MET A 1 -19.94 -4.31 0.98
CA MET A 1 -19.88 -3.25 2.00
C MET A 1 -18.53 -2.55 2.12
N ALA A 2 -17.47 -3.04 1.46
CA ALA A 2 -16.35 -2.22 0.93
C ALA A 2 -16.79 -1.23 -0.19
N GLN A 3 -17.96 -0.62 -0.03
CA GLN A 3 -18.80 -0.02 -1.08
C GLN A 3 -18.76 1.52 -1.07
N ARG A 4 -18.36 2.17 0.02
CA ARG A 4 -18.19 3.64 0.06
C ARG A 4 -16.76 4.11 -0.20
N GLY A 5 -15.77 3.36 0.25
CA GLY A 5 -14.35 3.74 0.11
C GLY A 5 -13.85 3.82 -1.35
N ILE A 6 -14.54 3.17 -2.30
CA ILE A 6 -14.13 3.15 -3.71
C ILE A 6 -14.72 4.32 -4.51
N ARG A 7 -15.88 4.86 -4.10
CA ARG A 7 -16.60 5.90 -4.85
C ARG A 7 -15.95 7.28 -4.73
N GLU A 8 -15.25 7.55 -3.64
CA GLU A 8 -14.50 8.81 -3.40
C GLU A 8 -13.05 8.77 -3.93
N LEU A 9 -12.60 7.66 -4.53
CA LEU A 9 -11.27 7.55 -5.15
C LEU A 9 -11.17 8.27 -6.51
N ARG A 10 -12.29 8.84 -7.00
CA ARG A 10 -12.41 9.44 -8.33
C ARG A 10 -11.98 10.91 -8.41
N GLU A 11 -11.85 11.61 -7.28
CA GLU A 11 -11.54 13.06 -7.32
C GLU A 11 -10.04 13.40 -7.22
N ASP A 12 -9.18 12.45 -6.82
CA ASP A 12 -7.75 12.76 -6.53
C ASP A 12 -6.72 11.74 -7.04
N GLY A 13 -7.10 10.78 -7.89
CA GLY A 13 -6.16 9.99 -8.71
C GLY A 13 -5.01 9.27 -7.97
N ARG A 14 -5.18 8.83 -6.71
CA ARG A 14 -4.06 8.27 -5.92
C ARG A 14 -4.44 7.07 -5.04
N ALA A 15 -4.78 5.95 -5.67
CA ALA A 15 -5.03 4.66 -4.99
C ALA A 15 -3.80 3.72 -4.92
N LEU A 16 -2.63 4.14 -5.41
CA LEU A 16 -1.45 3.28 -5.61
C LEU A 16 -0.26 3.82 -4.81
N THR A 17 -0.19 3.57 -3.51
CA THR A 17 0.54 4.51 -2.63
C THR A 17 1.71 3.97 -1.82
N THR A 18 1.90 2.65 -1.68
CA THR A 18 2.93 2.13 -0.76
C THR A 18 4.02 1.29 -1.42
N GLY A 19 3.80 0.83 -2.66
CA GLY A 19 4.75 -0.05 -3.37
C GLY A 19 5.01 -1.38 -2.67
N ALA A 20 4.17 -1.81 -1.71
CA ALA A 20 4.31 -3.09 -1.03
C ALA A 20 4.09 -4.26 -1.99
N ARG A 21 4.81 -5.37 -1.79
CA ARG A 21 4.47 -6.65 -2.42
C ARG A 21 3.18 -7.18 -1.82
N LEU A 22 2.47 -8.03 -2.58
CA LEU A 22 1.25 -8.65 -2.11
C LEU A 22 1.46 -9.43 -0.80
N GLU A 23 2.53 -10.19 -0.69
CA GLU A 23 2.83 -10.96 0.52
C GLU A 23 3.16 -10.07 1.72
N GLU A 24 3.88 -8.97 1.50
CA GLU A 24 4.20 -7.98 2.54
C GLU A 24 2.92 -7.33 3.08
N GLY A 25 2.04 -6.85 2.19
CA GLY A 25 0.77 -6.21 2.58
C GLY A 25 -0.26 -7.21 3.12
N GLY A 26 -0.32 -8.41 2.53
CA GLY A 26 -1.26 -9.47 2.93
C GLY A 26 -0.91 -10.14 4.26
N SER A 27 0.32 -10.01 4.74
CA SER A 27 0.80 -10.60 5.99
C SER A 27 0.68 -9.66 7.20
N LEU A 28 0.11 -8.46 7.05
CA LEU A 28 -0.09 -7.52 8.16
C LEU A 28 -1.01 -8.12 9.24
N LEU A 29 -0.68 -7.83 10.50
CA LEU A 29 -1.49 -8.17 11.67
C LEU A 29 -2.27 -6.93 12.13
N GLU A 30 -3.45 -7.13 12.69
CA GLU A 30 -4.26 -6.02 13.21
C GLU A 30 -3.57 -5.24 14.34
N PRO A 31 -2.91 -5.87 15.34
CA PRO A 31 -2.25 -5.13 16.41
C PRO A 31 -1.14 -4.18 15.93
N GLU A 32 -0.50 -4.46 14.79
CA GLU A 32 0.55 -3.61 14.21
C GLU A 32 0.02 -2.22 13.79
N LEU A 33 -1.28 -2.09 13.52
CA LEU A 33 -1.90 -0.80 13.20
C LEU A 33 -1.85 0.17 14.39
N ALA A 34 -1.89 -0.34 15.62
CA ALA A 34 -1.85 0.50 16.82
C ALA A 34 -0.52 1.27 16.97
N ARG A 35 0.55 0.85 16.29
CA ARG A 35 1.83 1.56 16.23
C ARG A 35 1.78 2.81 15.34
N LEU A 36 0.84 2.84 14.39
CA LEU A 36 0.74 3.91 13.41
C LEU A 36 -0.07 5.06 14.03
N ARG A 37 0.66 6.03 14.59
CA ARG A 37 0.11 7.23 15.24
C ARG A 37 0.68 8.48 14.56
N PRO A 38 0.19 8.84 13.35
CA PRO A 38 0.64 10.04 12.69
C PRO A 38 0.23 11.30 13.44
N LEU A 39 1.07 12.34 13.38
CA LEU A 39 0.72 13.67 13.86
C LEU A 39 -0.30 14.34 12.90
N PRO A 40 -1.11 15.32 13.36
CA PRO A 40 -2.16 15.94 12.53
C PRO A 40 -1.68 16.51 11.18
N GLU A 41 -0.45 17.02 11.13
CA GLU A 41 0.19 17.59 9.96
C GLU A 41 0.81 16.54 9.00
N GLU A 42 0.99 15.31 9.46
CA GLU A 42 1.62 14.25 8.67
C GLU A 42 0.67 13.72 7.59
N ARG A 43 1.14 13.75 6.34
CA ARG A 43 0.39 13.18 5.21
C ARG A 43 0.61 11.67 5.02
N SER A 44 1.70 11.16 5.58
CA SER A 44 2.10 9.75 5.51
C SER A 44 2.81 9.33 6.79
N THR A 45 2.67 8.07 7.16
CA THR A 45 3.35 7.45 8.30
C THR A 45 4.21 6.27 7.85
N ARG A 46 5.24 5.94 8.63
CA ARG A 46 6.19 4.87 8.32
C ARG A 46 5.68 3.54 8.87
N LEU A 47 5.38 2.60 7.97
CA LEU A 47 5.04 1.22 8.31
C LEU A 47 6.28 0.34 8.16
N ASP A 48 6.75 -0.23 9.26
CA ASP A 48 7.82 -1.23 9.27
C ASP A 48 7.24 -2.58 8.86
N LEU A 49 7.74 -3.16 7.75
CA LEU A 49 7.31 -4.49 7.32
C LEU A 49 8.08 -5.56 8.09
N ALA A 50 7.39 -6.65 8.45
CA ALA A 50 8.02 -7.78 9.10
C ALA A 50 9.11 -8.38 8.20
N VAL A 51 10.31 -8.54 8.74
CA VAL A 51 11.53 -8.87 7.98
C VAL A 51 11.33 -10.13 7.14
N LEU A 52 10.77 -11.18 7.74
CA LEU A 52 10.54 -12.48 7.08
C LEU A 52 9.42 -12.46 6.03
N THR A 53 8.69 -11.36 5.90
CA THR A 53 7.70 -11.16 4.80
C THR A 53 8.33 -10.49 3.58
N THR A 54 9.57 -10.02 3.71
CA THR A 54 10.28 -9.32 2.63
C THR A 54 11.15 -10.29 1.85
N LYS A 55 11.38 -9.99 0.56
CA LYS A 55 12.27 -10.81 -0.27
C LYS A 55 13.71 -10.80 0.30
N GLY A 56 14.18 -11.97 0.72
CA GLY A 56 15.53 -12.17 1.23
C GLY A 56 15.76 -11.68 2.65
N ASP A 57 14.69 -11.59 3.45
CA ASP A 57 14.71 -11.30 4.89
C ASP A 57 15.44 -10.00 5.25
N ARG A 58 15.17 -8.94 4.48
CA ARG A 58 15.71 -7.60 4.76
C ARG A 58 14.61 -6.64 5.15
N GLY A 59 14.64 -6.23 6.42
CA GLY A 59 13.73 -5.22 6.95
C GLY A 59 13.69 -3.98 6.05
N ARG A 60 12.48 -3.57 5.69
CA ARG A 60 12.22 -2.35 4.94
C ARG A 60 10.94 -1.70 5.46
N SER A 61 10.87 -0.39 5.35
CA SER A 61 9.65 0.35 5.67
C SER A 61 8.98 0.84 4.39
N VAL A 62 7.67 0.98 4.43
CA VAL A 62 6.88 1.64 3.39
C VAL A 62 6.21 2.88 3.98
N TRP A 63 6.01 3.89 3.15
CA TRP A 63 5.25 5.07 3.53
C TRP A 63 3.78 4.81 3.25
N LEU A 64 2.96 4.82 4.30
CA LEU A 64 1.52 4.64 4.21
C LEU A 64 0.84 6.01 4.33
N PRO A 65 0.11 6.48 3.32
CA PRO A 65 -0.63 7.72 3.45
C PRO A 65 -1.65 7.64 4.57
N VAL A 66 -1.80 8.71 5.35
CA VAL A 66 -2.71 8.76 6.50
C VAL A 66 -4.16 8.51 6.08
N ARG A 67 -4.56 8.95 4.89
CA ARG A 67 -5.89 8.64 4.33
C ARG A 67 -6.13 7.15 4.13
N VAL A 68 -5.10 6.38 3.75
CA VAL A 68 -5.20 4.93 3.57
C VAL A 68 -5.24 4.26 4.93
N LEU A 69 -4.37 4.68 5.86
CA LEU A 69 -4.40 4.21 7.24
C LEU A 69 -5.78 4.35 7.86
N ARG A 70 -6.42 5.52 7.74
CA ARG A 70 -7.79 5.76 8.24
C ARG A 70 -8.80 4.74 7.71
N ARG A 71 -8.75 4.41 6.41
CA ARG A 71 -9.63 3.41 5.80
C ARG A 71 -9.35 2.00 6.29
N VAL A 72 -8.07 1.66 6.49
CA VAL A 72 -7.67 0.36 7.03
C VAL A 72 -8.10 0.21 8.49
N THR A 73 -7.98 1.27 9.30
CA THR A 73 -8.48 1.32 10.67
C THR A 73 -10.00 1.20 10.72
N GLU A 74 -10.74 1.92 9.88
CA GLU A 74 -12.20 1.82 9.77
C GLU A 74 -12.64 0.38 9.41
N TYR A 75 -11.96 -0.26 8.46
CA TYR A 75 -12.17 -1.67 8.15
C TYR A 75 -11.92 -2.58 9.37
N ALA A 76 -10.82 -2.36 10.10
CA ALA A 76 -10.44 -3.19 11.25
C ALA A 76 -11.45 -3.08 12.40
N GLU A 77 -11.91 -1.87 12.70
CA GLU A 77 -12.85 -1.59 13.80
C GLU A 77 -14.28 -2.06 13.48
N VAL A 78 -14.69 -1.99 12.21
CA VAL A 78 -16.09 -2.24 11.83
C VAL A 78 -16.23 -3.57 11.09
N GLU A 79 -15.75 -3.65 9.85
CA GLU A 79 -16.01 -4.79 8.96
C GLU A 79 -15.36 -6.07 9.47
N ARG A 80 -14.09 -5.97 9.91
CA ARG A 80 -13.33 -7.09 10.46
C ARG A 80 -13.94 -7.57 11.77
N ALA A 81 -14.28 -6.66 12.69
CA ALA A 81 -14.92 -7.00 13.97
C ALA A 81 -16.26 -7.74 13.77
N VAL A 82 -17.13 -7.25 12.87
CA VAL A 82 -18.39 -7.92 12.51
C VAL A 82 -18.14 -9.31 11.92
N THR A 83 -17.12 -9.44 11.06
CA THR A 83 -16.76 -10.72 10.44
C THR A 83 -16.29 -11.74 11.48
N LEU A 84 -15.48 -11.32 12.45
CA LEU A 84 -15.04 -12.17 13.57
C LEU A 84 -16.21 -12.61 14.45
N ALA A 85 -17.10 -11.68 14.82
CA ALA A 85 -18.28 -11.99 15.63
C ALA A 85 -19.18 -13.04 14.93
N ARG A 86 -19.41 -12.87 13.62
CA ARG A 86 -20.16 -13.85 12.82
C ARG A 86 -19.46 -15.21 12.73
N ALA A 87 -18.13 -15.23 12.62
CA ALA A 87 -17.37 -16.48 12.60
C ALA A 87 -17.43 -17.20 13.95
N ALA A 88 -17.28 -16.47 15.05
CA ALA A 88 -17.44 -17.01 16.40
C ALA A 88 -18.82 -17.67 16.58
N GLY A 89 -19.89 -17.01 16.13
CA GLY A 89 -21.25 -17.55 16.16
C GLY A 89 -21.47 -18.82 15.31
N ARG A 90 -20.59 -19.11 14.34
CA ARG A 90 -20.62 -20.33 13.51
C ARG A 90 -19.71 -21.46 14.03
N GLY A 91 -19.27 -21.38 15.29
CA GLY A 91 -18.34 -22.35 15.88
C GLY A 91 -16.87 -21.94 15.80
N GLY A 92 -16.59 -20.67 15.49
CA GLY A 92 -15.25 -20.08 15.52
C GLY A 92 -14.32 -20.64 14.45
N TRP A 93 -13.11 -21.03 14.87
CA TRP A 93 -12.02 -21.39 13.97
C TRP A 93 -11.50 -22.82 14.22
N PRO A 94 -12.26 -23.86 13.83
CA PRO A 94 -11.82 -25.26 13.93
C PRO A 94 -10.83 -25.66 12.81
N GLY A 95 -10.15 -26.79 12.98
CA GLY A 95 -9.49 -27.51 11.86
C GLY A 95 -8.19 -26.93 11.29
N ARG A 96 -7.65 -25.85 11.86
CA ARG A 96 -6.34 -25.29 11.49
C ARG A 96 -5.33 -25.52 12.62
N ARG A 97 -4.05 -25.70 12.27
CA ARG A 97 -2.94 -25.70 13.23
C ARG A 97 -2.66 -24.28 13.73
N TRP A 98 -3.60 -23.71 14.46
CA TRP A 98 -3.47 -22.36 15.01
C TRP A 98 -2.32 -22.28 16.00
N ILE A 99 -1.68 -21.11 16.02
CA ILE A 99 -0.68 -20.70 16.99
C ILE A 99 -1.40 -19.74 17.93
N GLU A 100 -1.60 -20.17 19.17
CA GLU A 100 -2.32 -19.38 20.17
C GLU A 100 -1.43 -18.21 20.61
N ALA A 101 -2.03 -17.02 20.62
CA ALA A 101 -1.39 -15.77 21.00
C ALA A 101 -2.17 -15.10 22.15
N ARG A 102 -1.42 -14.49 23.07
CA ARG A 102 -1.92 -13.64 24.16
C ARG A 102 -1.11 -12.36 24.21
N ASP A 103 -1.62 -11.35 24.92
CA ASP A 103 -0.95 -10.07 25.14
C ASP A 103 -0.48 -9.45 23.81
N ALA A 104 -1.34 -9.51 22.79
CA ALA A 104 -1.01 -9.12 21.43
C ALA A 104 -0.90 -7.60 21.32
N GLY A 105 0.31 -7.09 21.53
CA GLY A 105 0.64 -5.68 21.42
C GLY A 105 1.10 -5.27 20.01
N PRO A 106 1.47 -3.99 19.82
CA PRO A 106 1.84 -3.48 18.50
C PRO A 106 3.12 -4.03 17.90
N LEU A 107 4.01 -4.60 18.73
CA LEU A 107 5.33 -5.09 18.31
C LEU A 107 5.48 -6.61 18.40
N GLY A 108 4.61 -7.27 19.14
CA GLY A 108 4.80 -8.63 19.58
C GLY A 108 3.72 -9.05 20.56
N GLY A 109 3.85 -10.29 21.02
CA GLY A 109 2.97 -10.88 22.00
C GLY A 109 3.55 -12.19 22.52
N SER A 110 2.75 -12.91 23.28
CA SER A 110 3.11 -14.21 23.82
C SER A 110 2.50 -15.31 22.97
N LEU A 111 3.32 -16.22 22.43
CA LEU A 111 2.85 -17.39 21.67
C LEU A 111 2.96 -18.66 22.50
N ARG A 112 2.00 -19.57 22.35
CA ARG A 112 2.06 -20.90 22.96
C ARG A 112 2.98 -21.81 22.16
N ALA A 113 4.11 -22.19 22.75
CA ALA A 113 5.03 -23.16 22.18
C ALA A 113 4.44 -24.58 22.21
N ALA A 114 5.02 -25.48 21.42
CA ALA A 114 4.64 -26.91 21.40
C ALA A 114 4.78 -27.58 22.79
N SER A 115 5.69 -27.08 23.63
CA SER A 115 5.85 -27.52 25.03
C SER A 115 4.72 -27.08 25.96
N GLY A 116 3.77 -26.26 25.48
CA GLY A 116 2.71 -25.65 26.28
C GLY A 116 3.12 -24.37 27.01
N ARG A 117 4.40 -24.00 27.00
CA ARG A 117 4.88 -22.75 27.59
C ARG A 117 4.60 -21.55 26.69
N TRP A 118 4.28 -20.41 27.29
CA TRP A 118 4.20 -19.13 26.59
C TRP A 118 5.59 -18.53 26.38
N ILE A 119 5.88 -18.11 25.16
CA ILE A 119 7.13 -17.45 24.77
C ILE A 119 6.83 -16.08 24.18
N SER A 120 7.56 -15.06 24.65
CA SER A 120 7.46 -13.73 24.05
C SER A 120 8.15 -13.71 22.70
N VAL A 121 7.48 -13.16 21.68
CA VAL A 121 8.02 -13.02 20.33
C VAL A 121 7.73 -11.63 19.78
N ARG A 122 8.54 -11.20 18.80
CA ARG A 122 8.23 -10.04 17.98
C ARG A 122 7.50 -10.48 16.72
N TRP A 123 6.57 -9.66 16.24
CA TRP A 123 5.88 -9.90 14.97
C TRP A 123 6.84 -9.92 13.78
N SER A 124 7.97 -9.20 13.87
CA SER A 124 9.03 -9.16 12.85
C SER A 124 9.71 -10.51 12.61
N ASP A 125 9.67 -11.40 13.60
CA ASP A 125 10.42 -12.65 13.64
C ASP A 125 9.56 -13.84 13.18
N LEU A 126 8.33 -13.55 12.71
CA LEU A 126 7.38 -14.55 12.24
C LEU A 126 7.29 -14.55 10.72
N SER A 127 7.32 -15.75 10.14
CA SER A 127 7.11 -15.97 8.70
C SER A 127 5.66 -15.62 8.28
N PRO A 128 5.41 -15.38 6.98
CA PRO A 128 4.05 -15.21 6.46
C PRO A 128 3.08 -16.33 6.85
N ASP A 129 3.55 -17.59 6.92
CA ASP A 129 2.69 -18.71 7.31
C ASP A 129 2.31 -18.67 8.80
N GLU A 130 3.29 -18.42 9.67
CA GLU A 130 3.06 -18.30 11.11
C GLU A 130 2.10 -17.15 11.41
N ARG A 131 2.30 -16.00 10.77
CA ARG A 131 1.44 -14.81 10.91
C ARG A 131 -0.01 -15.11 10.52
N ARG A 132 -0.24 -15.86 9.43
CA ARG A 132 -1.58 -16.33 9.01
C ARG A 132 -2.21 -17.37 9.93
N ARG A 133 -1.45 -17.93 10.87
CA ARG A 133 -1.89 -18.96 11.81
C ARG A 133 -1.98 -18.46 13.24
N LEU A 134 -1.70 -17.19 13.50
CA LEU A 134 -1.93 -16.58 14.80
C LEU A 134 -3.43 -16.47 15.09
N VAL A 135 -3.83 -16.93 16.28
CA VAL A 135 -5.17 -16.74 16.83
C VAL A 135 -5.05 -16.21 18.25
N GLU A 136 -5.74 -15.12 18.54
CA GLU A 136 -5.81 -14.60 19.89
C GLU A 136 -6.69 -15.49 20.75
N VAL A 137 -6.27 -15.73 21.99
CA VAL A 137 -7.02 -16.49 22.99
C VAL A 137 -7.18 -15.69 24.28
N ASP A 138 -8.32 -15.85 24.94
CA ASP A 138 -8.55 -15.28 26.28
C ASP A 138 -7.79 -16.08 27.37
N ALA A 139 -7.96 -15.66 28.63
CA ALA A 139 -7.39 -16.33 29.80
C ALA A 139 -7.86 -17.79 29.94
N GLY A 140 -9.10 -18.09 29.55
CA GLY A 140 -9.70 -19.43 29.53
C GLY A 140 -9.24 -20.32 28.37
N GLY A 141 -8.52 -19.76 27.39
CA GLY A 141 -8.07 -20.47 26.19
C GLY A 141 -9.09 -20.48 25.05
N THR A 142 -10.19 -19.73 25.18
CA THR A 142 -11.16 -19.55 24.11
C THR A 142 -10.56 -18.68 23.03
N ARG A 143 -10.69 -19.10 21.77
CA ARG A 143 -10.21 -18.33 20.61
C ARG A 143 -11.11 -17.13 20.36
N LEU A 144 -10.54 -15.94 20.38
CA LEU A 144 -11.21 -14.68 20.11
C LEU A 144 -11.21 -14.33 18.62
N GLY A 145 -10.15 -14.71 17.91
CA GLY A 145 -10.07 -14.56 16.46
C GLY A 145 -8.64 -14.54 15.91
N PRO A 146 -8.45 -14.74 14.61
CA PRO A 146 -7.14 -14.61 13.98
C PRO A 146 -6.57 -13.21 14.17
N LEU A 147 -5.25 -13.09 14.33
CA LEU A 147 -4.59 -11.77 14.40
C LEU A 147 -4.34 -11.13 13.03
N ALA A 148 -4.51 -11.89 11.94
CA ALA A 148 -4.36 -11.37 10.59
C ALA A 148 -5.29 -10.17 10.36
N LEU A 149 -4.76 -9.12 9.74
CA LEU A 149 -5.52 -7.91 9.43
C LEU A 149 -6.64 -8.24 8.44
N TRP A 150 -6.29 -8.92 7.34
CA TRP A 150 -7.20 -9.16 6.23
C TRP A 150 -7.92 -10.49 6.37
N LEU A 151 -9.24 -10.45 6.49
CA LEU A 151 -10.09 -11.62 6.64
C LEU A 151 -11.00 -11.83 5.42
N SER A 152 -11.23 -13.10 5.08
CA SER A 152 -12.31 -13.50 4.19
C SER A 152 -13.67 -13.31 4.85
N GLU A 153 -14.76 -13.42 4.09
CA GLU A 153 -16.14 -13.39 4.62
C GLU A 153 -16.42 -14.48 5.67
N ARG A 154 -15.62 -15.56 5.65
CA ARG A 154 -15.71 -16.64 6.64
C ARG A 154 -15.01 -16.30 7.96
N GLY A 155 -14.30 -15.17 8.04
CA GLY A 155 -13.51 -14.76 9.19
C GLY A 155 -12.15 -15.45 9.30
N THR A 156 -11.68 -16.06 8.22
CA THR A 156 -10.34 -16.66 8.15
C THR A 156 -9.36 -15.74 7.43
N PRO A 157 -8.05 -15.77 7.75
CA PRO A 157 -7.05 -14.96 7.06
C PRO A 157 -7.10 -15.17 5.54
N MET A 158 -7.06 -14.07 4.78
CA MET A 158 -7.02 -14.14 3.31
C MET A 158 -5.77 -14.88 2.83
N THR A 159 -5.92 -15.72 1.80
CA THR A 159 -4.78 -16.30 1.09
C THR A 159 -4.28 -15.31 0.04
N LEU A 160 -3.06 -15.51 -0.46
CA LEU A 160 -2.52 -14.68 -1.55
C LEU A 160 -3.41 -14.76 -2.81
N ASN A 161 -3.86 -15.95 -3.19
CA ASN A 161 -4.74 -16.10 -4.36
C ASN A 161 -6.10 -15.40 -4.15
N SER A 162 -6.62 -15.35 -2.92
CA SER A 162 -7.87 -14.62 -2.63
C SER A 162 -7.76 -13.12 -2.89
N TRP A 163 -6.56 -12.55 -2.85
CA TRP A 163 -6.36 -11.16 -3.23
C TRP A 163 -6.57 -10.92 -4.72
N GLU A 164 -6.07 -11.81 -5.58
CA GLU A 164 -6.28 -11.68 -7.04
C GLU A 164 -7.78 -11.65 -7.37
N TYR A 165 -8.57 -12.55 -6.78
CA TYR A 165 -10.03 -12.51 -6.90
C TYR A 165 -10.67 -11.22 -6.37
N ALA A 166 -10.15 -10.66 -5.27
CA ALA A 166 -10.64 -9.40 -4.74
C ALA A 166 -10.39 -8.23 -5.72
N PHE A 167 -9.24 -8.22 -6.39
CA PHE A 167 -8.93 -7.26 -7.46
C PHE A 167 -9.83 -7.45 -8.67
N THR A 168 -10.02 -8.70 -9.14
CA THR A 168 -10.95 -9.00 -10.24
C THR A 168 -12.37 -8.51 -9.94
N ARG A 169 -12.91 -8.83 -8.76
CA ARG A 169 -14.24 -8.35 -8.35
C ARG A 169 -14.32 -6.85 -8.16
N ALA A 170 -13.21 -6.19 -7.82
CA ALA A 170 -13.17 -4.73 -7.81
C ALA A 170 -13.26 -4.18 -9.25
N GLY A 171 -12.50 -4.75 -10.18
CA GLY A 171 -12.53 -4.39 -11.61
C GLY A 171 -13.91 -4.60 -12.24
N GLU A 172 -14.57 -5.73 -11.99
CA GLU A 172 -15.94 -6.00 -12.47
C GLU A 172 -16.93 -4.94 -12.00
N ARG A 173 -16.82 -4.51 -10.73
CA ARG A 173 -17.69 -3.46 -10.17
C ARG A 173 -17.42 -2.09 -10.78
N THR A 174 -16.16 -1.74 -11.01
CA THR A 174 -15.82 -0.45 -11.61
C THR A 174 -16.23 -0.40 -13.08
N ALA A 175 -16.10 -1.52 -13.80
CA ALA A 175 -16.63 -1.69 -15.15
C ALA A 175 -18.16 -1.54 -15.18
N ALA A 176 -18.88 -2.21 -14.28
CA ALA A 176 -20.33 -2.08 -14.15
C ALA A 176 -20.77 -0.65 -13.79
N ALA A 177 -19.92 0.12 -13.11
CA ALA A 177 -20.15 1.53 -12.78
C ALA A 177 -19.74 2.50 -13.92
N GLY A 178 -19.36 2.00 -15.10
CA GLY A 178 -18.97 2.81 -16.25
C GLY A 178 -17.57 3.42 -16.16
N THR A 179 -16.70 2.88 -15.31
CA THR A 179 -15.30 3.33 -15.18
C THR A 179 -14.41 2.11 -14.99
N PRO A 180 -14.18 1.28 -16.03
CA PRO A 180 -13.38 0.06 -15.89
C PRO A 180 -11.98 0.40 -15.40
N VAL A 181 -11.54 -0.29 -14.34
CA VAL A 181 -10.19 -0.16 -13.79
C VAL A 181 -9.56 -1.54 -13.77
N GLU A 182 -8.54 -1.74 -14.60
CA GLU A 182 -7.72 -2.95 -14.59
C GLU A 182 -6.60 -2.80 -13.55
N ALA A 183 -6.82 -3.37 -12.37
CA ALA A 183 -5.85 -3.35 -11.29
C ALA A 183 -5.52 -4.77 -10.85
N SER A 184 -4.24 -5.02 -10.62
CA SER A 184 -3.71 -6.20 -9.96
C SER A 184 -2.62 -5.77 -8.98
N PRO A 185 -2.23 -6.60 -8.00
CA PRO A 185 -1.13 -6.27 -7.11
C PRO A 185 0.16 -5.89 -7.87
N HIS A 186 0.41 -6.53 -9.02
CA HIS A 186 1.55 -6.22 -9.87
C HIS A 186 1.42 -4.86 -10.54
N THR A 187 0.28 -4.58 -11.20
CA THR A 187 0.09 -3.29 -11.88
C THR A 187 0.07 -2.14 -10.88
N CYS A 188 -0.54 -2.32 -9.71
CA CYS A 188 -0.51 -1.34 -8.63
C CYS A 188 0.91 -0.97 -8.19
N ARG A 189 1.77 -1.98 -8.04
CA ARG A 189 3.18 -1.78 -7.67
C ARG A 189 3.95 -1.11 -8.81
N HIS A 190 3.66 -1.47 -10.05
CA HIS A 190 4.29 -0.90 -11.23
C HIS A 190 3.95 0.60 -11.37
N THR A 191 2.66 0.94 -11.30
CA THR A 191 2.21 2.35 -11.37
C THR A 191 2.73 3.18 -10.20
N PHE A 192 2.79 2.63 -8.98
CA PHE A 192 3.46 3.31 -7.86
C PHE A 192 4.92 3.64 -8.21
N ALA A 193 5.65 2.69 -8.78
CA ALA A 193 7.06 2.87 -9.09
C ALA A 193 7.29 3.98 -10.12
N ILE A 194 6.50 3.99 -11.22
CA ILE A 194 6.55 5.04 -12.23
C ILE A 194 6.25 6.40 -11.59
N HIS A 195 5.10 6.55 -10.92
CA HIS A 195 4.72 7.83 -10.33
C HIS A 195 5.75 8.34 -9.33
N MET A 196 6.24 7.47 -8.44
CA MET A 196 7.25 7.87 -7.47
C MET A 196 8.54 8.29 -8.16
N LEU A 197 8.98 7.57 -9.18
CA LEU A 197 10.17 7.94 -9.94
C LEU A 197 10.00 9.29 -10.63
N THR A 198 8.86 9.53 -11.28
CA THR A 198 8.53 10.83 -11.88
C THR A 198 8.57 11.96 -10.86
N GLN A 199 8.01 11.77 -9.66
CA GLN A 199 8.03 12.81 -8.62
C GLN A 199 9.44 13.08 -8.11
N LEU A 200 10.24 12.02 -7.88
CA LEU A 200 11.63 12.16 -7.42
C LEU A 200 12.49 12.89 -8.46
N VAL A 201 12.32 12.58 -9.74
CA VAL A 201 13.01 13.27 -10.85
C VAL A 201 12.56 14.74 -10.93
N ARG A 202 11.25 15.03 -10.85
CA ARG A 202 10.74 16.41 -10.86
C ARG A 202 11.29 17.24 -9.70
N GLN A 203 11.34 16.66 -8.49
CA GLN A 203 11.91 17.32 -7.32
C GLN A 203 13.41 17.62 -7.51
N GLN A 204 14.16 16.67 -8.07
CA GLN A 204 15.58 16.87 -8.36
C GLN A 204 15.83 17.95 -9.42
N ILE A 205 15.01 18.00 -10.48
CA ILE A 205 15.09 19.07 -11.48
C ILE A 205 14.77 20.42 -10.85
N ALA A 206 13.74 20.49 -10.00
CA ALA A 206 13.37 21.72 -9.30
C ALA A 206 14.49 22.21 -8.36
N SER A 207 15.15 21.31 -7.62
CA SER A 207 16.25 21.68 -6.72
C SER A 207 17.51 22.14 -7.47
N MET A 208 17.81 21.55 -8.62
CA MET A 208 18.91 22.01 -9.49
C MET A 208 18.65 23.44 -10.02
N ARG A 209 17.38 23.76 -10.34
CA ARG A 209 16.99 25.09 -10.83
C ARG A 209 16.98 26.17 -9.76
N SER A 210 16.76 25.82 -8.49
CA SER A 210 16.75 26.78 -7.38
C SER A 210 18.14 27.17 -6.88
N GLY A 211 19.22 26.65 -7.47
CA GLY A 211 20.59 27.10 -7.20
C GLY A 211 21.08 26.86 -5.77
N SER A 212 20.43 25.99 -5.00
CA SER A 212 20.79 25.67 -3.61
C SER A 212 22.05 24.79 -3.54
N SER A 213 23.18 25.33 -4.00
CA SER A 213 24.48 24.66 -4.01
C SER A 213 25.35 25.18 -2.86
N ASP A 214 25.09 24.72 -1.64
CA ASP A 214 26.17 24.62 -0.67
C ASP A 214 27.07 23.47 -1.13
N LEU A 215 28.31 23.79 -1.54
CA LEU A 215 29.24 22.87 -2.20
C LEU A 215 29.54 21.59 -1.39
N ARG A 216 29.32 21.60 -0.07
CA ARG A 216 29.43 20.43 0.83
C ARG A 216 28.14 19.59 0.88
N MET A 217 26.98 20.19 0.62
CA MET A 217 25.66 19.54 0.54
C MET A 217 25.44 18.89 -0.83
N GLY A 218 25.99 19.46 -1.90
CA GLY A 218 25.87 18.91 -3.27
C GLY A 218 26.56 17.55 -3.51
N ALA A 219 27.48 17.13 -2.63
CA ALA A 219 28.04 15.77 -2.65
C ALA A 219 27.12 14.77 -1.93
N TYR A 220 26.47 15.20 -0.84
CA TYR A 220 25.45 14.42 -0.14
C TYR A 220 24.17 14.28 -0.97
N GLU A 221 23.73 15.33 -1.68
CA GLU A 221 22.60 15.31 -2.62
C GLU A 221 22.85 14.40 -3.83
N ARG A 222 24.08 14.28 -4.33
CA ARG A 222 24.40 13.34 -5.42
C ARG A 222 24.34 11.87 -4.99
N VAL A 223 24.55 11.57 -3.69
CA VAL A 223 24.53 10.21 -3.14
C VAL A 223 23.15 9.86 -2.55
N MET A 224 22.43 10.83 -1.99
CA MET A 224 21.05 10.71 -1.48
C MET A 224 19.99 10.92 -2.57
N GLY A 225 20.30 11.66 -3.63
CA GLY A 225 19.37 12.14 -4.65
C GLY A 225 19.53 11.44 -6.00
N ASP A 226 19.89 10.16 -6.02
CA ASP A 226 19.63 9.31 -7.18
C ASP A 226 18.19 8.76 -7.04
N PRO A 227 17.22 9.26 -7.82
CA PRO A 227 15.82 8.84 -7.77
C PRO A 227 15.65 7.33 -7.89
N LEU A 228 16.51 6.67 -8.67
CA LEU A 228 16.47 5.23 -8.87
C LEU A 228 16.92 4.48 -7.61
N ARG A 229 17.90 5.00 -6.86
CA ARG A 229 18.33 4.41 -5.58
C ARG A 229 17.30 4.62 -4.49
N ILE A 230 16.60 5.76 -4.47
CA ILE A 230 15.47 5.98 -3.55
C ILE A 230 14.36 4.98 -3.89
N LEU A 231 13.98 4.88 -5.16
CA LEU A 231 12.94 3.96 -5.62
C LEU A 231 13.32 2.50 -5.36
N GLN A 232 14.58 2.11 -5.59
CA GLN A 232 15.09 0.77 -5.31
C GLN A 232 14.86 0.39 -3.84
N ARG A 233 15.13 1.32 -2.90
CA ARG A 233 14.91 1.10 -1.46
C ARG A 233 13.41 1.02 -1.14
N LEU A 234 12.60 1.93 -1.69
CA LEU A 234 11.13 1.94 -1.53
C LEU A 234 10.46 0.68 -2.09
N LEU A 235 11.03 0.06 -3.11
CA LEU A 235 10.54 -1.19 -3.68
C LEU A 235 11.18 -2.43 -3.03
N GLY A 236 12.31 -2.28 -2.34
CA GLY A 236 13.07 -3.42 -1.81
C GLY A 236 13.66 -4.30 -2.91
N HIS A 237 14.23 -3.68 -3.95
CA HIS A 237 14.91 -4.37 -5.05
C HIS A 237 16.35 -4.73 -4.68
N ARG A 238 16.71 -6.01 -4.86
CA ARG A 238 18.07 -6.52 -4.55
C ARG A 238 19.13 -5.90 -5.46
N HIS A 239 18.82 -5.78 -6.75
CA HIS A 239 19.70 -5.22 -7.77
C HIS A 239 19.02 -4.01 -8.39
N ILE A 240 19.79 -2.95 -8.66
CA ILE A 240 19.27 -1.72 -9.25
C ILE A 240 18.76 -1.93 -10.68
N SER A 241 19.26 -2.95 -11.38
CA SER A 241 18.78 -3.35 -12.71
C SER A 241 17.29 -3.70 -12.73
N SER A 242 16.75 -4.25 -11.63
CA SER A 242 15.30 -4.50 -11.50
C SER A 242 14.47 -3.21 -11.40
N THR A 243 15.10 -2.06 -11.14
CA THR A 243 14.49 -0.74 -11.10
C THR A 243 14.57 -0.03 -12.45
N TYR A 244 15.55 -0.37 -13.30
CA TYR A 244 15.70 0.23 -14.63
C TYR A 244 14.53 -0.03 -15.56
N ILE A 245 13.72 -1.07 -15.31
CA ILE A 245 12.49 -1.34 -16.06
C ILE A 245 11.49 -0.16 -16.04
N TYR A 246 11.62 0.78 -15.09
CA TYR A 246 10.73 1.95 -14.98
C TYR A 246 11.29 3.19 -15.70
N LEU A 247 12.50 3.13 -16.26
CA LEU A 247 13.09 4.21 -17.02
C LEU A 247 12.45 4.34 -18.41
N ASP A 248 12.16 3.20 -19.05
CA ASP A 248 11.50 3.20 -20.37
C ASP A 248 10.10 3.84 -20.26
N SER A 249 9.37 3.51 -19.20
CA SER A 249 8.06 4.10 -18.90
C SER A 249 8.10 5.58 -18.51
N LEU A 250 9.26 6.12 -18.10
CA LEU A 250 9.40 7.56 -17.87
C LEU A 250 9.48 8.34 -19.17
N ALA A 251 10.16 7.79 -20.19
CA ALA A 251 10.24 8.40 -21.51
C ALA A 251 8.84 8.42 -22.15
N GLU A 252 8.14 7.28 -22.12
CA GLU A 252 6.75 7.16 -22.60
C GLU A 252 5.80 8.06 -21.80
N ALA A 253 5.92 8.13 -20.47
CA ALA A 253 5.07 9.00 -19.66
C ALA A 253 5.35 10.48 -19.90
N GLN A 254 6.60 10.86 -20.21
CA GLN A 254 6.94 12.24 -20.55
C GLN A 254 6.40 12.63 -21.93
N GLU A 255 6.53 11.76 -22.93
CA GLU A 255 5.93 11.95 -24.26
C GLU A 255 4.40 12.06 -24.19
N LEU A 256 3.73 11.17 -23.45
CA LEU A 256 2.28 11.20 -23.27
C LEU A 256 1.80 12.45 -22.50
N ILE A 257 2.58 12.93 -21.53
CA ILE A 257 2.27 14.17 -20.81
C ILE A 257 2.49 15.37 -21.73
N ASP A 258 3.57 15.40 -22.50
CA ASP A 258 3.89 16.49 -23.41
C ASP A 258 2.86 16.55 -24.56
N GLU A 259 2.40 15.39 -25.06
CA GLU A 259 1.33 15.27 -26.05
C GLU A 259 -0.03 15.71 -25.48
N ALA A 260 -0.39 15.26 -24.27
CA ALA A 260 -1.63 15.70 -23.62
C ALA A 260 -1.64 17.20 -23.28
N VAL A 261 -0.48 17.76 -22.90
CA VAL A 261 -0.31 19.20 -22.68
C VAL A 261 -0.40 19.97 -24.00
N ALA A 262 0.18 19.46 -25.09
CA ALA A 262 0.08 20.05 -26.42
C ALA A 262 -1.37 20.02 -26.95
N GLU A 263 -2.10 18.92 -26.75
CA GLU A 263 -3.52 18.80 -27.12
C GLU A 263 -4.40 19.78 -26.33
N MET A 264 -4.15 19.91 -25.01
CA MET A 264 -4.85 20.87 -24.16
C MET A 264 -4.54 22.33 -24.53
N ALA A 265 -3.29 22.62 -24.91
CA ALA A 265 -2.88 23.93 -25.40
C ALA A 265 -3.48 24.24 -26.79
N GLY A 266 -3.55 23.25 -27.68
CA GLY A 266 -4.18 23.36 -29.00
C GLY A 266 -5.68 23.67 -28.91
N ARG A 267 -6.40 23.04 -27.97
CA ARG A 267 -7.82 23.34 -27.70
C ARG A 267 -8.05 24.74 -27.15
N LEU A 268 -7.11 25.30 -26.39
CA LEU A 268 -7.17 26.67 -25.91
C LEU A 268 -6.91 27.69 -27.02
N THR A 269 -6.09 27.34 -28.03
CA THR A 269 -5.86 28.20 -29.19
C THR A 269 -6.99 28.15 -30.22
N GLU A 270 -7.62 26.99 -30.45
CA GLU A 270 -8.78 26.87 -31.36
C GLU A 270 -10.01 27.58 -30.80
N GLY A 271 -10.31 27.44 -29.50
CA GLY A 271 -11.41 28.17 -28.86
C GLY A 271 -11.22 29.69 -28.82
N SER A 272 -9.98 30.18 -28.86
CA SER A 272 -9.68 31.62 -28.91
C SER A 272 -9.76 32.21 -30.33
N ILE A 273 -9.64 31.39 -31.38
CA ILE A 273 -9.75 31.83 -32.77
C ILE A 273 -11.23 31.93 -33.19
N ASP A 274 -12.07 31.01 -32.73
CA ASP A 274 -13.52 31.07 -32.99
C ASP A 274 -14.17 32.31 -32.33
N ASP A 275 -13.75 32.69 -31.11
CA ASP A 275 -14.24 33.90 -30.41
C ASP A 275 -13.80 35.23 -31.05
N LEU A 276 -12.65 35.25 -31.75
CA LEU A 276 -12.19 36.44 -32.49
C LEU A 276 -12.89 36.58 -33.86
N SER A 277 -13.21 35.46 -34.52
CA SER A 277 -13.96 35.49 -35.79
C SER A 277 -15.41 35.98 -35.65
N ALA A 278 -16.00 35.84 -34.44
CA ALA A 278 -17.33 36.33 -34.13
C ALA A 278 -17.40 37.86 -33.88
N LEU A 279 -16.25 38.50 -33.62
CA LEU A 279 -16.16 39.94 -33.34
C LEU A 279 -15.85 40.81 -34.57
N GLU A 280 -15.38 40.22 -35.69
CA GLU A 280 -15.14 40.96 -36.94
C GLU A 280 -16.34 40.98 -37.91
N GLY A 281 -17.48 40.37 -37.52
CA GLY A 281 -18.68 40.26 -38.34
C GLY A 281 -19.91 41.08 -37.89
N ALA A 282 -19.78 41.99 -36.92
CA ALA A 282 -20.88 42.80 -36.37
C ALA A 282 -20.74 44.30 -36.69
#